data_AF-A0A963JG15-F1
#
_entry.id   AF-A0A963JG15-F1
#
_cell.length_a   1.000
_cell.length_b   1.000
_cell.length_c   1.000
_cell.angle_alpha   90.00
_cell.angle_beta   90.00
_cell.angle_gamma   90.00
#
_symmetry.space_group_name_H-M   'P 1'
#
loop_
_entity.id
_entity.type
_entity.pdbx_description
1 polymer ?
#
loop_
_entity_poly.entity_id
_entity_poly.type
_entity_poly.pdbx_seq_one_letter_code
_entity_poly.pdbx_strand_id
1 'polypeptide(L)'
;MLRALRVLRVLRILTIVPSMRRVVGGLLAAIPGLSSIAAVLGLLFYVFAVIATKLFGADFPDWFGTLGRSLYTLFQVMTLESWSMGIVRPVMEVYAYAWAFFVPFILMATFTMLNLFIGVIVSAMQSFTEAEKDETIAAVGDARDHIEADLHAELRALRGEIAALRAQMAQRGSS
;
A
#
# COMPACT_ATOMS: atom_id res chain seq x y z
N MET A 1 -12.53 -33.03 -7.02
CA MET A 1 -12.19 -31.64 -6.61
C MET A 1 -11.76 -31.52 -5.13
N LEU A 2 -12.54 -31.99 -4.14
CA LEU A 2 -12.19 -31.85 -2.70
C LEU A 2 -10.84 -32.49 -2.27
N ARG A 3 -10.34 -33.49 -3.00
CA ARG A 3 -8.99 -34.07 -2.77
C ARG A 3 -7.87 -33.11 -3.16
N ALA A 4 -8.05 -32.29 -4.21
CA ALA A 4 -7.08 -31.27 -4.62
C ALA A 4 -7.00 -30.11 -3.62
N LEU A 5 -8.13 -29.76 -2.98
CA LEU A 5 -8.15 -28.76 -1.89
C LEU A 5 -7.30 -29.17 -0.68
N ARG A 6 -6.92 -30.45 -0.53
CA ARG A 6 -5.98 -30.89 0.51
C ARG A 6 -4.57 -30.32 0.30
N VAL A 7 -4.19 -29.97 -0.93
CA VAL A 7 -2.93 -29.25 -1.23
C VAL A 7 -2.90 -27.88 -0.57
N LEU A 8 -4.06 -27.23 -0.35
CA LEU A 8 -4.14 -25.96 0.38
C LEU A 8 -3.63 -26.06 1.83
N ARG A 9 -3.54 -27.27 2.39
CA ARG A 9 -2.91 -27.48 3.71
C ARG A 9 -1.43 -27.07 3.72
N VAL A 10 -0.75 -27.05 2.56
CA VAL A 10 0.61 -26.51 2.42
C VAL A 10 0.65 -25.02 2.73
N LEU A 11 -0.43 -24.25 2.45
CA LEU A 11 -0.54 -22.84 2.82
C LEU A 11 -0.51 -22.63 4.35
N ARG A 12 -0.75 -23.67 5.16
CA ARG A 12 -0.59 -23.62 6.62
C ARG A 12 0.86 -23.32 7.03
N ILE A 13 1.85 -23.61 6.18
CA ILE A 13 3.25 -23.21 6.40
C ILE A 13 3.37 -21.67 6.51
N LEU A 14 2.58 -20.91 5.74
CA LEU A 14 2.56 -19.45 5.79
C LEU A 14 2.12 -18.92 7.16
N THR A 15 1.28 -19.66 7.88
CA THR A 15 0.78 -19.26 9.22
C THR A 15 1.62 -19.83 10.37
N ILE A 16 2.30 -20.96 10.16
CA ILE A 16 3.17 -21.60 11.16
C ILE A 16 4.55 -20.93 11.21
N VAL A 17 5.11 -20.52 10.05
CA VAL A 17 6.45 -19.93 9.97
C VAL A 17 6.38 -18.42 10.28
N PRO A 18 6.99 -17.92 11.37
CA PRO A 18 6.85 -16.52 11.79
C PRO A 18 7.35 -15.50 10.77
N SER A 19 8.37 -15.83 9.97
CA SER A 19 8.87 -14.95 8.90
C SER A 19 7.88 -14.83 7.75
N MET A 20 7.26 -15.94 7.32
CA MET A 20 6.23 -15.92 6.27
C MET A 20 4.97 -15.20 6.73
N ARG A 21 4.57 -15.39 7.99
CA ARG A 21 3.46 -14.64 8.60
C ARG A 21 3.71 -13.13 8.59
N ARG A 22 4.94 -12.70 8.87
CA ARG A 22 5.32 -11.27 8.79
C ARG A 22 5.20 -10.73 7.36
N VAL A 23 5.71 -11.46 6.36
CA VAL A 23 5.62 -11.06 4.94
C VAL A 23 4.17 -10.97 4.47
N VAL A 24 3.36 -12.02 4.71
CA VAL A 24 1.94 -12.03 4.33
C VAL A 24 1.15 -10.97 5.10
N GLY A 25 1.45 -10.78 6.39
CA GLY A 25 0.85 -9.74 7.22
C GLY A 25 1.12 -8.34 6.68
N GLY A 26 2.35 -8.05 6.26
CA GLY A 26 2.70 -6.76 5.63
C GLY A 26 1.99 -6.56 4.29
N LEU A 27 1.92 -7.60 3.46
CA LEU A 27 1.18 -7.58 2.19
C LEU A 27 -0.32 -7.29 2.39
N LEU A 28 -0.94 -7.92 3.39
CA LEU A 28 -2.34 -7.70 3.73
C LEU A 28 -2.58 -6.33 4.38
N ALA A 29 -1.63 -5.85 5.19
CA ALA A 29 -1.70 -4.53 5.82
C ALA A 29 -1.59 -3.37 4.82
N ALA A 30 -1.00 -3.60 3.65
CA ALA A 30 -0.99 -2.61 2.56
C ALA A 30 -2.35 -2.49 1.86
N ILE A 31 -3.19 -3.54 1.84
CA ILE A 31 -4.46 -3.55 1.09
C ILE A 31 -5.39 -2.38 1.45
N PRO A 32 -5.63 -2.03 2.73
CA PRO A 32 -6.48 -0.89 3.09
C PRO A 32 -5.98 0.44 2.53
N GLY A 33 -4.66 0.67 2.51
CA GLY A 33 -4.07 1.90 1.95
C GLY A 33 -4.30 2.04 0.44
N LEU A 34 -4.56 0.92 -0.24
CA LEU A 34 -4.76 0.84 -1.69
C LEU A 34 -6.20 0.57 -2.12
N SER A 35 -7.13 0.43 -1.17
CA SER A 35 -8.52 0.08 -1.48
C SER A 35 -9.19 1.10 -2.40
N SER A 36 -8.83 2.38 -2.28
CA SER A 36 -9.35 3.46 -3.12
C SER A 36 -8.97 3.27 -4.60
N ILE A 37 -7.70 2.97 -4.90
CA ILE A 37 -7.23 2.75 -6.27
C ILE A 37 -7.81 1.44 -6.83
N ALA A 38 -7.83 0.39 -6.01
CA ALA A 38 -8.46 -0.87 -6.37
C ALA A 38 -9.96 -0.72 -6.68
N ALA A 39 -10.69 0.12 -5.92
CA ALA A 39 -12.09 0.43 -6.17
C ALA A 39 -12.28 1.19 -7.49
N VAL A 40 -11.40 2.15 -7.81
CA VAL A 40 -11.42 2.86 -9.10
C VAL A 40 -11.16 1.89 -10.25
N LEU A 41 -10.17 1.00 -10.13
CA LEU A 41 -9.90 -0.03 -11.14
C LEU A 41 -11.10 -0.97 -11.31
N GLY A 42 -11.71 -1.41 -10.21
CA GLY A 42 -12.90 -2.26 -10.23
C GLY A 42 -14.11 -1.58 -10.90
N LEU A 43 -14.34 -0.29 -10.62
CA LEU A 43 -15.39 0.50 -11.25
C LEU A 43 -15.14 0.65 -12.75
N LEU A 44 -13.91 0.96 -13.16
CA LEU A 44 -13.49 1.01 -14.55
C LEU A 44 -13.79 -0.33 -15.25
N PHE A 45 -13.37 -1.45 -14.67
CA PHE A 45 -13.65 -2.79 -15.18
C PHE A 45 -15.14 -3.05 -15.34
N TYR A 46 -15.94 -2.71 -14.34
CA TYR A 46 -17.39 -2.91 -14.38
C TYR A 46 -18.04 -2.11 -15.50
N VAL A 47 -17.72 -0.81 -15.61
CA VAL A 47 -18.28 0.06 -16.66
C VAL A 47 -17.92 -0.46 -18.05
N PHE A 48 -16.64 -0.75 -18.29
CA PHE A 48 -16.20 -1.27 -19.59
C PHE A 48 -16.77 -2.66 -19.88
N ALA A 49 -16.92 -3.53 -18.88
CA ALA A 49 -17.51 -4.85 -19.07
C ALA A 49 -18.98 -4.77 -19.48
N VAL A 50 -19.77 -3.90 -18.85
CA VAL A 50 -21.17 -3.66 -19.24
C VAL A 50 -21.26 -3.12 -20.67
N ILE A 51 -20.39 -2.16 -21.03
CA ILE A 51 -20.35 -1.59 -22.38
C ILE A 51 -19.96 -2.66 -23.41
N ALA A 52 -18.90 -3.45 -23.14
CA ALA A 52 -18.45 -4.53 -24.01
C ALA A 52 -19.52 -5.61 -24.20
N THR A 53 -20.22 -5.99 -23.13
CA THR A 53 -21.33 -6.96 -23.20
C THR A 53 -22.41 -6.47 -24.16
N LYS A 54 -22.77 -5.18 -24.08
CA LYS A 54 -23.82 -4.59 -24.92
C LYS A 54 -23.38 -4.36 -26.36
N LEU A 55 -22.13 -3.95 -26.58
CA LEU A 55 -21.61 -3.63 -27.92
C LEU A 55 -21.24 -4.87 -28.72
N PHE A 56 -20.58 -5.85 -28.08
CA PHE A 56 -19.93 -6.95 -28.80
C PHE A 56 -20.53 -8.33 -28.47
N GLY A 57 -21.38 -8.43 -27.44
CA GLY A 57 -21.87 -9.72 -26.94
C GLY A 57 -22.73 -10.52 -27.90
N ALA A 58 -23.39 -9.87 -28.87
CA ALA A 58 -24.21 -10.55 -29.88
C ALA A 58 -23.36 -11.33 -30.90
N ASP A 59 -22.30 -10.70 -31.42
CA ASP A 59 -21.45 -11.31 -32.45
C ASP A 59 -20.26 -12.09 -31.86
N PHE A 60 -19.84 -11.75 -30.64
CA PHE A 60 -18.71 -12.36 -29.94
C PHE A 60 -19.12 -12.93 -28.58
N PRO A 61 -20.04 -13.92 -28.51
CA PRO A 61 -20.62 -14.39 -27.26
C PRO A 61 -19.62 -15.12 -26.33
N ASP A 62 -18.55 -15.68 -26.88
CA ASP A 62 -17.50 -16.37 -26.10
C ASP A 62 -16.65 -15.39 -25.29
N TRP A 63 -16.47 -14.16 -25.79
CA TRP A 63 -15.70 -13.11 -25.11
C TRP A 63 -16.59 -12.12 -24.37
N PHE A 64 -17.73 -11.74 -24.94
CA PHE A 64 -18.55 -10.65 -24.43
C PHE A 64 -20.03 -11.03 -24.23
N GLY A 65 -20.43 -12.28 -24.38
CA GLY A 65 -21.83 -12.68 -24.28
C GLY A 65 -22.46 -12.56 -22.88
N THR A 66 -21.64 -12.44 -21.84
CA THR A 66 -22.10 -12.18 -20.46
C THR A 66 -21.14 -11.23 -19.77
N LEU A 67 -21.61 -10.57 -18.71
CA LEU A 67 -20.78 -9.67 -17.91
C LEU A 67 -19.51 -10.35 -17.40
N GLY A 68 -19.60 -11.61 -16.95
CA GLY A 68 -18.45 -12.37 -16.46
C GLY A 68 -17.43 -12.68 -17.56
N ARG A 69 -17.89 -13.01 -18.77
CA ARG A 69 -17.01 -13.20 -19.93
C ARG A 69 -16.33 -11.89 -20.32
N SER A 70 -17.07 -10.78 -20.38
CA SER A 70 -16.49 -9.47 -20.64
C SER A 70 -15.45 -9.08 -19.60
N LEU A 71 -15.71 -9.32 -18.31
CA LEU A 71 -14.73 -9.09 -17.25
C LEU A 71 -13.45 -9.92 -17.45
N TYR A 72 -13.59 -11.20 -17.80
CA TYR A 72 -12.46 -12.09 -18.07
C TYR A 72 -11.66 -11.63 -19.29
N THR A 73 -12.32 -11.33 -20.40
CA THR A 73 -11.64 -10.85 -21.62
C THR A 73 -11.00 -9.49 -21.40
N LEU A 74 -11.63 -8.56 -20.69
CA LEU A 74 -11.03 -7.26 -20.37
C LEU A 74 -9.83 -7.41 -19.41
N PHE A 75 -9.84 -8.42 -18.53
CA PHE A 75 -8.66 -8.75 -17.73
C PHE A 75 -7.50 -9.23 -18.61
N GLN A 76 -7.76 -10.14 -19.55
CA GLN A 76 -6.77 -10.58 -20.55
C GLN A 76 -6.24 -9.40 -21.40
N VAL A 77 -7.12 -8.51 -21.84
CA VAL A 77 -6.72 -7.30 -22.58
C VAL A 77 -5.86 -6.37 -21.72
N MET A 78 -6.18 -6.18 -20.44
CA MET A 78 -5.38 -5.36 -19.52
C MET A 78 -3.97 -5.94 -19.32
N THR A 79 -3.81 -7.26 -19.28
CA THR A 79 -2.49 -7.91 -19.19
C THR A 79 -1.73 -7.90 -20.53
N LEU A 80 -2.30 -7.29 -21.57
CA LEU A 80 -1.78 -7.23 -22.93
C LEU A 80 -1.58 -8.61 -23.57
N GLU A 81 -2.20 -9.65 -23.02
CA GLU A 81 -2.08 -11.02 -23.54
C GLU A 81 -2.98 -11.16 -24.77
N SER A 82 -2.35 -11.35 -25.94
CA SER A 82 -3.05 -11.53 -27.22
C SER A 82 -4.13 -10.49 -27.53
N TRP A 83 -4.07 -9.29 -26.92
CA TRP A 83 -5.16 -8.33 -26.96
C TRP A 83 -5.50 -7.88 -28.38
N SER A 84 -4.50 -7.69 -29.24
CA SER A 84 -4.71 -7.26 -30.63
C SER A 84 -5.09 -8.43 -31.54
N MET A 85 -4.19 -9.40 -31.71
CA MET A 85 -4.38 -10.52 -32.65
C MET A 85 -5.49 -11.48 -32.21
N GLY A 86 -5.66 -11.71 -30.91
CA GLY A 86 -6.60 -12.67 -30.37
C GLY A 86 -8.00 -12.10 -30.13
N ILE A 87 -8.13 -10.79 -29.88
CA ILE A 87 -9.41 -10.16 -29.51
C ILE A 87 -9.75 -9.01 -30.46
N VAL A 88 -9.00 -7.90 -30.44
CA VAL A 88 -9.44 -6.64 -31.08
C VAL A 88 -9.48 -6.73 -32.61
N ARG A 89 -8.53 -7.40 -33.26
CA ARG A 89 -8.54 -7.56 -34.72
C ARG A 89 -9.75 -8.37 -35.22
N PRO A 90 -10.05 -9.56 -34.68
CA PRO A 90 -11.30 -10.25 -34.98
C PRO A 90 -12.55 -9.39 -34.74
N VAL A 91 -12.58 -8.62 -33.64
CA VAL A 91 -13.70 -7.71 -33.37
C VAL A 91 -13.80 -6.60 -34.42
N MET A 92 -12.67 -6.08 -34.92
CA MET A 92 -12.64 -5.03 -35.93
C MET A 92 -13.12 -5.47 -37.32
N GLU A 93 -13.10 -6.76 -37.64
CA GLU A 93 -13.67 -7.29 -38.89
C GLU A 93 -15.20 -7.07 -38.96
N VAL A 94 -15.86 -7.00 -37.79
CA VAL A 94 -17.30 -6.68 -37.68
C VAL A 94 -17.51 -5.22 -37.26
N TYR A 95 -16.69 -4.72 -36.34
CA TYR A 95 -16.78 -3.41 -35.74
C TYR A 95 -15.51 -2.59 -36.00
N ALA A 96 -15.38 -1.98 -37.19
CA ALA A 96 -14.16 -1.30 -37.64
C ALA A 96 -13.56 -0.29 -36.64
N TYR A 97 -14.40 0.36 -35.82
CA TYR A 97 -13.98 1.34 -34.81
C TYR A 97 -13.79 0.76 -33.40
N ALA A 98 -13.78 -0.56 -33.21
CA ALA A 98 -13.62 -1.18 -31.89
C ALA A 98 -12.30 -0.78 -31.18
N TRP A 99 -11.26 -0.42 -31.93
CA TRP A 99 -10.02 0.13 -31.37
C TRP A 99 -10.26 1.36 -30.48
N ALA A 100 -11.26 2.19 -30.79
CA ALA A 100 -11.61 3.38 -30.00
C ALA A 100 -12.23 3.03 -28.64
N PHE A 101 -12.66 1.79 -28.44
CA PHE A 101 -13.05 1.25 -27.13
C PHE A 101 -11.86 0.62 -26.41
N PHE A 102 -11.12 -0.28 -27.08
CA PHE A 102 -10.07 -1.08 -26.44
C PHE A 102 -8.79 -0.30 -26.14
N VAL A 103 -8.37 0.63 -27.01
CA VAL A 103 -7.13 1.39 -26.79
C VAL A 103 -7.25 2.31 -25.57
N PRO A 104 -8.32 3.13 -25.41
CA PRO A 104 -8.50 3.91 -24.18
C PRO A 104 -8.64 3.04 -22.92
N PHE A 105 -9.34 1.90 -23.02
CA PHE A 105 -9.42 0.92 -21.92
C PHE A 105 -8.02 0.47 -21.49
N ILE A 106 -7.17 0.06 -22.43
CA ILE A 106 -5.82 -0.40 -22.15
C ILE A 106 -5.02 0.71 -21.47
N LEU A 107 -5.04 1.94 -22.00
CA LEU A 107 -4.29 3.05 -21.42
C LEU A 107 -4.74 3.35 -19.99
N MET A 108 -6.04 3.47 -19.74
CA MET A 108 -6.57 3.73 -18.40
C MET A 108 -6.30 2.56 -17.44
N ALA A 109 -6.54 1.31 -17.86
CA ALA A 109 -6.39 0.14 -16.99
C ALA A 109 -4.92 -0.12 -16.65
N THR A 110 -4.01 -0.07 -17.63
CA THR A 110 -2.58 -0.26 -17.39
C THR A 110 -1.98 0.86 -16.55
N PHE A 111 -2.37 2.11 -16.79
CA PHE A 111 -1.96 3.25 -15.95
C PHE A 111 -2.45 3.10 -14.51
N THR A 112 -3.72 2.75 -14.32
CA THR A 112 -4.29 2.53 -12.97
C THR A 112 -3.60 1.35 -12.26
N MET A 113 -3.33 0.26 -12.99
CA MET A 113 -2.61 -0.90 -12.46
C MET A 113 -1.17 -0.56 -12.08
N LEU A 114 -0.48 0.25 -12.89
CA LEU A 114 0.87 0.75 -12.57
C LEU A 114 0.84 1.62 -11.31
N ASN A 115 -0.12 2.55 -11.21
CA ASN A 115 -0.28 3.39 -10.02
C ASN A 115 -0.60 2.58 -8.77
N LEU A 116 -1.40 1.51 -8.89
CA LEU A 116 -1.63 0.56 -7.80
C LEU A 116 -0.31 -0.08 -7.37
N PHE A 117 0.49 -0.58 -8.31
CA PHE A 117 1.78 -1.23 -8.01
C PHE A 117 2.77 -0.27 -7.36
N ILE A 118 2.90 0.96 -7.89
CA ILE A 118 3.72 2.02 -7.29
C ILE A 118 3.21 2.34 -5.88
N GLY A 119 1.90 2.45 -5.68
CA GLY A 119 1.30 2.66 -4.37
C GLY A 119 1.66 1.56 -3.36
N VAL A 120 1.68 0.29 -3.78
CA VAL A 120 2.09 -0.83 -2.92
C VAL A 120 3.55 -0.71 -2.54
N ILE A 121 4.43 -0.43 -3.51
CA ILE A 121 5.86 -0.28 -3.27
C ILE A 121 6.13 0.91 -2.33
N VAL A 122 5.50 2.06 -2.59
CA VAL A 122 5.68 3.26 -1.76
C VAL A 122 5.18 3.01 -0.35
N SER A 123 4.00 2.42 -0.18
CA SER A 123 3.47 2.08 1.14
C SER A 123 4.38 1.09 1.88
N ALA A 124 4.91 0.08 1.18
CA ALA A 124 5.87 -0.85 1.77
C ALA A 124 7.15 -0.13 2.21
N MET A 125 7.74 0.72 1.36
CA MET A 125 8.96 1.48 1.68
C MET A 125 8.75 2.45 2.86
N GLN A 126 7.61 3.14 2.91
CA GLN A 126 7.26 4.04 4.02
C GLN A 126 7.17 3.29 5.35
N SER A 127 6.61 2.08 5.36
CA SER A 127 6.52 1.28 6.59
C SER A 127 7.88 0.91 7.19
N PHE A 128 8.93 0.76 6.37
CA PHE A 128 10.28 0.53 6.85
C PHE A 128 10.91 1.81 7.41
N THR A 129 10.68 2.95 6.78
CA THR A 129 11.22 4.24 7.22
C THR A 129 10.53 4.78 8.47
N GLU A 130 9.21 4.62 8.60
CA GLU A 130 8.46 5.07 9.79
C GLU A 130 8.91 4.34 11.06
N ALA A 131 9.16 3.03 10.98
CA ALA A 131 9.67 2.26 12.12
C ALA A 131 11.04 2.76 12.62
N GLU A 132 11.95 3.08 11.69
CA GLU A 132 13.28 3.63 12.02
C GLU A 132 13.20 5.07 12.53
N LYS A 133 12.25 5.86 12.00
CA LYS A 133 11.99 7.23 12.44
C LYS A 133 11.45 7.30 13.86
N ASP A 134 10.48 6.45 14.19
CA ASP A 134 9.88 6.41 15.52
C ASP A 134 10.90 5.98 16.58
N GLU A 135 11.77 5.02 16.26
CA GLU A 135 12.87 4.60 17.14
C GLU A 135 13.88 5.73 17.36
N THR A 136 14.23 6.47 16.31
CA THR A 136 15.12 7.63 16.40
C THR A 136 14.49 8.78 17.20
N ILE A 137 13.21 9.09 16.97
CA ILE A 137 12.48 10.13 17.70
C ILE A 137 12.37 9.78 19.18
N ALA A 138 12.08 8.51 19.50
CA ALA A 138 12.03 8.03 20.89
C ALA A 138 13.41 8.15 21.57
N ALA A 139 14.49 7.75 20.90
CA ALA A 139 15.84 7.85 21.44
C ALA A 139 16.27 9.32 21.69
N VAL A 140 15.92 10.23 20.78
CA VAL A 140 16.19 11.68 20.95
C VAL A 140 15.34 12.28 22.07
N GLY A 141 14.07 11.85 22.20
CA GLY A 141 13.20 12.25 23.30
C GLY A 141 13.77 11.85 24.66
N ASP A 142 14.15 10.58 24.82
CA ASP A 142 14.71 10.05 26.07
C ASP A 142 16.04 10.72 26.44
N ALA A 143 16.91 10.96 25.46
CA ALA A 143 18.16 11.71 25.67
C ALA A 143 17.91 13.16 26.11
N ARG A 144 16.93 13.83 25.50
CA ARG A 144 16.55 15.20 25.87
C ARG A 144 16.00 15.25 27.30
N ASP A 145 15.12 14.32 27.66
CA ASP A 145 14.51 14.26 28.98
C ASP A 145 15.57 14.01 30.06
N HIS A 146 16.56 13.15 29.79
CA HIS A 146 17.73 12.94 30.66
C HIS A 146 18.54 14.23 30.86
N ILE A 147 18.88 14.92 29.76
CA ILE A 147 19.64 16.17 29.82
C ILE A 147 18.89 17.25 30.62
N GLU A 148 17.58 17.36 30.44
CA GLU A 148 16.76 18.34 31.14
C GLU A 148 16.68 18.02 32.65
N ALA A 149 16.58 16.75 33.01
CA ALA A 149 16.63 16.29 34.40
C ALA A 149 17.97 16.59 35.08
N ASP A 150 19.09 16.27 34.41
CA ASP A 150 20.44 16.52 34.93
C ASP A 150 20.71 18.02 35.08
N LEU A 151 20.33 18.83 34.08
CA LEU A 151 20.46 20.29 34.15
C LEU A 151 19.66 20.87 35.33
N HIS A 152 18.44 20.37 35.56
CA HIS A 152 17.62 20.77 36.69
C HIS A 152 18.22 20.36 38.04
N ALA A 153 18.94 19.24 38.10
CA ALA A 153 19.66 18.81 39.30
C ALA A 153 20.87 19.71 39.57
N GLU A 154 21.70 20.00 38.56
CA GLU A 154 22.87 20.88 38.68
C GLU A 154 22.46 22.31 39.09
N LEU A 155 21.41 22.87 38.49
CA LEU A 155 20.92 24.20 38.86
C LEU A 155 20.46 24.28 40.32
N ARG A 156 19.87 23.19 40.86
CA ARG A 156 19.51 23.12 42.29
C ARG A 156 20.76 23.07 43.17
N ALA A 157 21.76 22.27 42.78
CA ALA A 157 23.02 22.18 43.51
C ALA A 157 23.73 23.54 43.58
N LEU A 158 23.89 24.22 42.44
CA LEU A 158 24.50 25.56 42.36
C LEU A 158 23.74 26.60 43.20
N ARG A 159 22.39 26.58 43.17
CA ARG A 159 21.58 27.46 44.04
C ARG A 159 21.82 27.19 45.53
N GLY A 160 21.97 25.92 45.90
CA GLY A 160 22.32 25.52 47.26
C GLY A 160 23.69 26.03 47.71
N GLU A 161 24.71 25.87 46.87
CA GLU A 161 26.07 26.35 47.14
C GLU A 161 26.12 27.87 47.29
N ILE A 162 25.45 28.62 46.40
CA ILE A 162 25.37 30.08 46.48
C ILE A 162 24.70 30.51 47.80
N ALA A 163 23.64 29.82 48.23
CA ALA A 163 22.98 30.12 49.49
C ALA A 163 23.91 29.88 50.70
N ALA A 164 24.66 28.78 50.70
CA ALA A 164 25.64 28.47 51.75
C ALA A 164 26.77 29.51 51.80
N LEU A 165 27.32 29.91 50.65
CA LEU A 165 28.36 30.94 50.56
C LEU A 165 27.85 32.29 51.08
N ARG A 166 26.62 32.69 50.70
CA ARG A 166 26.00 33.92 51.23
C ARG A 166 25.86 33.90 52.75
N ALA A 167 25.47 32.76 53.33
CA ALA A 167 25.35 32.61 54.78
C ALA A 167 26.71 32.73 55.50
N GLN A 168 27.77 32.13 54.95
CA GLN A 168 29.12 32.24 55.51
C GLN A 168 29.68 33.67 55.45
N MET A 169 29.41 34.39 54.35
CA MET A 169 29.80 35.80 54.22
C MET A 169 29.06 36.69 55.23
N ALA A 170 27.78 36.44 55.49
CA ALA A 170 27.00 37.18 56.48
C ALA A 170 27.54 36.97 57.92
N GLN A 171 27.98 35.76 58.25
CA GLN A 171 28.61 35.49 59.55
C GLN A 171 29.98 36.18 59.69
N ARG A 172 30.80 36.15 58.64
CA ARG A 172 32.12 36.83 58.63
C ARG A 172 32.05 38.36 58.70
N GLY A 173 30.96 38.97 58.23
CA GLY A 173 30.76 40.42 58.32
C GLY A 173 30.21 40.92 59.66
N SER A 174 29.91 40.02 60.61
CA SER A 174 29.34 40.35 61.93
C SER A 174 30.33 40.28 63.09
N SER A 175 31.62 40.03 62.79
CA SER A 175 32.76 40.09 63.71
C SER A 175 33.67 41.24 63.32
#